data_AF-X1GKW2-F1
#
_entry.id   AF-X1GKW2-F1
#
_cell.length_a   1.000
_cell.length_b   1.000
_cell.length_c   1.000
_cell.angle_alpha   90.00
_cell.angle_beta   90.00
_cell.angle_gamma   90.00
#
_symmetry.space_group_name_H-M   'P 1'
#
loop_
_entity.id
_entity.type
_entity.pdbx_description
1 polymer ?
#
loop_
_entity_poly.entity_id
_entity_poly.type
_entity_poly.pdbx_seq_one_letter_code
_entity_poly.pdbx_strand_id
1 'polypeptide(L)'
;NEEEQKVKVEYNPNRPDFSSPEGIARTLKGYYEIELGVPSFDVTPSDIVMNVDPSVKKVRPYIVCGIIRDIDLDEDEVATLMTIQEHLHWAVGRDRKKVAIGVHDLDKVKPPYRYTAVEPDSVSFTPLHGDGYSMNLEEILLLHDKGIEYAPILEGKEVYPVIFDSNNEVLSFPPIINGVLTSVTEETRNIFLDLTGTDFNAVNLALNILSTTLSNMGAKIESVKVNYEGEKEINTPNLDSKKWEVEIDYINDYLGLNLSAAEMIKCFQKCRMEAKRSKKKRYLDIYVPAFRGDIMHPVDFTEEVAIGYGYFNLPKTIREG
;
A
#
# COMPACT_ATOMS: atom_id res chain seq x y z
N ASN A 1 -2.84 -26.72 -10.76
CA ASN A 1 -3.58 -27.99 -10.76
C ASN A 1 -4.22 -28.10 -12.12
N GLU A 2 -4.01 -29.15 -12.91
CA GLU A 2 -4.43 -29.16 -14.34
C GLU A 2 -5.95 -28.99 -14.57
N GLU A 3 -6.77 -29.13 -13.53
CA GLU A 3 -8.24 -28.97 -13.60
C GLU A 3 -8.72 -27.53 -13.41
N GLU A 4 -7.88 -26.63 -12.88
CA GLU A 4 -8.16 -25.19 -12.78
C GLU A 4 -6.96 -24.48 -13.39
N GLN A 5 -7.12 -23.69 -14.46
CA GLN A 5 -6.03 -22.97 -15.13
C GLN A 5 -5.39 -21.86 -14.25
N LYS A 6 -4.96 -22.20 -13.03
CA LYS A 6 -4.39 -21.34 -12.01
C LYS A 6 -2.87 -21.34 -12.14
N VAL A 7 -2.32 -20.13 -12.27
CA VAL A 7 -0.89 -19.88 -12.22
C VAL A 7 -0.54 -19.46 -10.79
N LYS A 8 0.37 -20.18 -10.14
CA LYS A 8 0.95 -19.75 -8.86
C LYS A 8 2.24 -18.98 -9.13
N VAL A 9 2.32 -17.75 -8.62
CA VAL A 9 3.50 -16.89 -8.75
C VAL A 9 4.11 -16.66 -7.37
N GLU A 10 5.43 -16.80 -7.27
CA GLU A 10 6.20 -16.42 -6.09
C GLU A 10 6.99 -15.14 -6.41
N TYR A 11 7.02 -14.19 -5.47
CA TYR A 11 7.70 -12.92 -5.63
C TYR A 11 8.59 -12.61 -4.42
N ASN A 12 9.57 -11.73 -4.62
CA ASN A 12 10.49 -11.31 -3.56
C ASN A 12 9.73 -10.43 -2.53
N PRO A 13 9.81 -10.71 -1.22
CA PRO A 13 9.13 -9.93 -0.19
C PRO A 13 9.46 -8.43 -0.17
N ASN A 14 10.60 -8.00 -0.75
CA ASN A 14 10.91 -6.58 -0.91
C ASN A 14 10.01 -5.88 -1.94
N ARG A 15 9.30 -6.62 -2.81
CA ARG A 15 8.37 -6.12 -3.82
C ARG A 15 6.92 -6.43 -3.45
N PRO A 16 6.37 -5.84 -2.37
CA PRO A 16 4.97 -6.03 -1.99
C PRO A 16 4.01 -5.49 -3.06
N ASP A 17 4.47 -4.67 -4.01
CA ASP A 17 3.68 -4.28 -5.18
C ASP A 17 3.38 -5.44 -6.14
N PHE A 18 3.94 -6.64 -5.93
CA PHE A 18 3.60 -7.88 -6.66
C PHE A 18 2.55 -8.73 -5.94
N SER A 19 1.94 -8.22 -4.86
CA SER A 19 0.90 -8.93 -4.11
C SER A 19 -0.41 -9.13 -4.88
N SER A 20 -0.52 -8.60 -6.10
CA SER A 20 -1.69 -8.72 -6.96
C SER A 20 -1.34 -9.07 -8.41
N PRO A 21 -2.27 -9.67 -9.17
CA PRO A 21 -2.13 -9.89 -10.61
C PRO A 21 -1.83 -8.59 -11.38
N GLU A 22 -2.50 -7.49 -11.03
CA GLU A 22 -2.33 -6.17 -11.67
C GLU A 22 -0.93 -5.60 -11.43
N GLY A 23 -0.40 -5.78 -10.22
CA GLY A 23 0.95 -5.34 -9.87
C GLY A 23 2.04 -6.10 -10.65
N ILE A 24 1.85 -7.42 -10.80
CA ILE A 24 2.71 -8.25 -11.64
C ILE A 24 2.58 -7.84 -13.11
N ALA A 25 1.35 -7.71 -13.62
CA ALA A 25 1.08 -7.31 -15.00
C ALA A 25 1.69 -5.94 -15.32
N ARG A 26 1.57 -4.96 -14.42
CA ARG A 26 2.19 -3.63 -14.51
C ARG A 26 3.70 -3.71 -14.70
N THR A 27 4.37 -4.64 -14.02
CA THR A 27 5.82 -4.84 -14.18
C THR A 27 6.16 -5.55 -15.49
N LEU A 28 5.42 -6.60 -15.84
CA LEU A 28 5.62 -7.34 -17.09
C LEU A 28 5.42 -6.44 -18.32
N LYS A 29 4.47 -5.50 -18.30
CA LYS A 29 4.30 -4.49 -19.35
C LYS A 29 5.58 -3.68 -19.59
N GLY A 30 6.30 -3.34 -18.52
CA GLY A 30 7.62 -2.71 -18.58
C GLY A 30 8.66 -3.61 -19.21
N TYR A 31 8.79 -4.82 -18.67
CA TYR A 31 9.80 -5.78 -19.08
C TYR A 31 9.68 -6.16 -20.57
N TYR A 32 8.46 -6.37 -21.05
CA TYR A 32 8.13 -6.65 -22.45
C TYR A 32 8.00 -5.39 -23.33
N GLU A 33 8.31 -4.21 -22.78
CA GLU A 33 8.32 -2.93 -23.50
C GLU A 33 6.96 -2.53 -24.10
N ILE A 34 5.86 -3.04 -23.55
CA ILE A 34 4.50 -2.67 -23.93
C ILE A 34 4.19 -1.25 -23.45
N GLU A 35 4.61 -0.94 -22.22
CA GLU A 35 4.57 0.39 -21.65
C GLU A 35 5.92 0.65 -20.97
N LEU A 36 6.42 1.87 -21.02
CA LEU A 36 7.73 2.22 -20.46
C LEU A 36 7.62 3.40 -19.48
N GLY A 37 8.58 3.52 -18.57
CA GLY A 37 8.63 4.63 -17.62
C GLY A 37 7.72 4.43 -16.40
N VAL A 38 7.61 5.49 -15.58
CA VAL A 38 6.68 5.51 -14.44
C VAL A 38 5.23 5.40 -14.95
N PRO A 39 4.42 4.48 -14.42
CA PRO A 39 2.99 4.46 -14.73
C PRO A 39 2.30 5.72 -14.22
N SER A 40 1.40 6.29 -15.02
CA SER A 40 0.62 7.48 -14.63
C SER A 40 -0.63 7.06 -13.85
N PHE A 41 -0.93 7.78 -12.78
CA PHE A 41 -2.15 7.63 -12.00
C PHE A 41 -2.74 9.01 -11.73
N ASP A 42 -3.99 9.20 -12.13
CA ASP A 42 -4.71 10.43 -11.86
C ASP A 42 -5.33 10.36 -10.46
N VAL A 43 -4.96 11.32 -9.60
CA VAL A 43 -5.50 11.46 -8.25
C VAL A 43 -6.25 12.78 -8.17
N THR A 44 -7.56 12.72 -7.95
CA THR A 44 -8.39 13.92 -7.75
C THR A 44 -8.61 14.17 -6.26
N PRO A 45 -8.70 15.43 -5.79
CA PRO A 45 -9.06 15.70 -4.40
C PRO A 45 -10.54 15.38 -4.14
N SER A 46 -10.84 14.76 -3.00
CA SER A 46 -12.21 14.66 -2.47
C SER A 46 -12.49 15.76 -1.45
N ASP A 47 -13.77 15.92 -1.09
CA ASP A 47 -14.21 16.76 0.03
C ASP A 47 -14.17 16.02 1.39
N ILE A 48 -13.73 14.75 1.41
CA ILE A 48 -13.70 13.93 2.62
C ILE A 48 -12.51 14.31 3.51
N VAL A 49 -12.79 14.41 4.82
CA VAL A 49 -11.81 14.72 5.85
C VAL A 49 -11.73 13.60 6.88
N MET A 50 -10.51 13.16 7.18
CA MET A 50 -10.16 12.32 8.33
C MET A 50 -9.51 13.19 9.40
N ASN A 51 -10.16 13.30 10.56
CA ASN A 51 -9.60 14.01 11.71
C ASN A 51 -8.90 13.03 12.65
N VAL A 52 -7.65 13.33 13.01
CA VAL A 52 -6.82 12.45 13.83
C VAL A 52 -6.56 13.09 15.19
N ASP A 53 -7.07 12.44 16.23
CA ASP A 53 -6.94 12.87 17.61
C ASP A 53 -5.55 12.52 18.19
N PRO A 54 -4.88 13.41 18.95
CA PRO A 54 -3.56 13.14 19.50
C PRO A 54 -3.47 11.93 20.44
N SER A 55 -4.60 11.47 20.99
CA SER A 55 -4.69 10.28 21.85
C SER A 55 -4.13 9.02 21.20
N VAL A 56 -4.25 8.88 19.88
CA VAL A 56 -3.76 7.71 19.13
C VAL A 56 -2.25 7.57 19.17
N LYS A 57 -1.50 8.65 19.47
CA LYS A 57 -0.02 8.61 19.60
C LYS A 57 0.47 7.63 20.67
N LYS A 58 -0.35 7.32 21.67
CA LYS A 58 -0.01 6.38 22.75
C LYS A 58 -0.05 4.91 22.32
N VAL A 59 -0.76 4.62 21.23
CA VAL A 59 -1.05 3.24 20.80
C VAL A 59 -0.67 3.00 19.33
N ARG A 60 -1.20 3.79 18.40
CA ARG A 60 -1.05 3.61 16.96
C ARG A 60 -1.09 4.98 16.26
N PRO A 61 0.06 5.67 16.14
CA PRO A 61 0.12 7.11 15.87
C PRO A 61 -0.31 7.54 14.48
N TYR A 62 -0.27 6.66 13.46
CA TYR A 62 -0.41 7.07 12.07
C TYR A 62 -1.65 6.46 11.42
N ILE A 63 -2.31 7.27 10.61
CA ILE A 63 -3.34 6.90 9.64
C ILE A 63 -3.14 7.65 8.33
N VAL A 64 -3.35 6.96 7.21
CA VAL A 64 -3.53 7.56 5.89
C VAL A 64 -4.79 6.99 5.27
N CYS A 65 -5.44 7.74 4.39
CA CYS A 65 -6.68 7.32 3.78
C CYS A 65 -6.66 7.53 2.27
N GLY A 66 -7.52 6.82 1.56
CA GLY A 66 -7.77 7.03 0.13
C GLY A 66 -9.19 6.64 -0.22
N ILE A 67 -9.70 7.16 -1.33
CA ILE A 67 -11.01 6.80 -1.87
C ILE A 67 -10.81 6.18 -3.25
N ILE A 68 -11.57 5.13 -3.51
CA ILE A 68 -11.61 4.44 -4.79
C ILE A 68 -13.04 4.53 -5.32
N ARG A 69 -13.22 5.14 -6.49
CA ARG A 69 -14.52 5.38 -7.13
C ARG A 69 -14.70 4.50 -8.34
N ASP A 70 -15.96 4.18 -8.62
CA ASP A 70 -16.39 3.48 -9.83
C ASP A 70 -15.64 2.15 -10.04
N ILE A 71 -15.35 1.43 -8.95
CA ILE A 71 -14.79 0.07 -9.05
C ILE A 71 -15.92 -0.88 -9.43
N ASP A 72 -15.67 -1.78 -10.38
CA ASP A 72 -16.56 -2.91 -10.67
C ASP A 72 -15.93 -4.13 -10.01
N LEU A 73 -16.73 -4.86 -9.24
CA LEU A 73 -16.29 -6.03 -8.47
C LEU A 73 -17.24 -7.18 -8.72
N ASP A 74 -16.72 -8.31 -9.15
CA ASP A 74 -17.36 -9.61 -8.98
C ASP A 74 -16.84 -10.35 -7.72
N GLU A 75 -17.36 -11.56 -7.48
CA GLU A 75 -16.95 -12.38 -6.34
C GLU A 75 -15.44 -12.70 -6.33
N ASP A 76 -14.85 -12.94 -7.50
CA ASP A 76 -13.42 -13.24 -7.66
C ASP A 76 -12.56 -11.99 -7.41
N GLU A 77 -13.02 -10.82 -7.84
CA GLU A 77 -12.38 -9.53 -7.60
C GLU A 77 -12.44 -9.12 -6.12
N VAL A 78 -13.56 -9.38 -5.43
CA VAL A 78 -13.66 -9.21 -3.96
C VAL A 78 -12.66 -10.14 -3.26
N ALA A 79 -12.63 -11.43 -3.63
CA ALA A 79 -11.68 -12.39 -3.06
C ALA A 79 -10.22 -11.98 -3.32
N THR A 80 -9.94 -11.45 -4.52
CA THR A 80 -8.63 -10.93 -4.89
C THR A 80 -8.26 -9.71 -4.04
N LEU A 81 -9.17 -8.76 -3.83
CA LEU A 81 -8.96 -7.60 -2.96
C LEU A 81 -8.63 -8.02 -1.52
N MET A 82 -9.35 -8.99 -0.96
CA MET A 82 -9.06 -9.51 0.38
C MET A 82 -7.69 -10.20 0.43
N THR A 83 -7.33 -10.98 -0.59
CA THR A 83 -6.02 -11.63 -0.71
C THR A 83 -4.88 -10.59 -0.77
N ILE A 84 -5.06 -9.51 -1.53
CA ILE A 84 -4.10 -8.40 -1.60
C ILE A 84 -3.94 -7.76 -0.21
N GLN A 85 -5.07 -7.50 0.48
CA GLN A 85 -5.06 -6.93 1.82
C GLN A 85 -4.27 -7.82 2.80
N GLU A 86 -4.53 -9.12 2.82
CA GLU A 86 -3.83 -10.09 3.69
C GLU A 86 -2.33 -10.16 3.38
N HIS A 87 -1.95 -10.23 2.10
CA HIS A 87 -0.55 -10.20 1.69
C HIS A 87 0.16 -8.92 2.16
N LEU A 88 -0.48 -7.77 2.07
CA LEU A 88 0.11 -6.50 2.52
C LEU A 88 0.15 -6.39 4.05
N HIS A 89 -0.83 -6.93 4.78
CA HIS A 89 -0.76 -7.06 6.25
C HIS A 89 0.46 -7.88 6.68
N TRP A 90 0.80 -8.94 5.92
CA TRP A 90 1.96 -9.76 6.21
C TRP A 90 3.28 -9.08 5.80
N ALA A 91 3.42 -8.72 4.52
CA ALA A 91 4.67 -8.24 3.94
C ALA A 91 5.08 -6.85 4.45
N VAL A 92 4.17 -5.87 4.37
CA VAL A 92 4.43 -4.49 4.80
C VAL A 92 4.04 -4.32 6.27
N GLY A 93 2.94 -4.93 6.67
CA GLY A 93 2.35 -4.77 7.98
C GLY A 93 2.99 -5.59 9.10
N ARG A 94 3.89 -6.54 8.80
CA ARG A 94 4.47 -7.47 9.79
C ARG A 94 3.39 -8.12 10.65
N ASP A 95 2.42 -8.70 9.97
CA ASP A 95 1.22 -9.28 10.57
C ASP A 95 0.46 -8.24 11.42
N ARG A 96 0.07 -7.15 10.74
CA ARG A 96 -0.69 -6.01 11.27
C ARG A 96 -0.01 -5.12 12.33
N LYS A 97 1.06 -5.60 12.96
CA LYS A 97 1.83 -4.86 13.99
C LYS A 97 2.30 -3.49 13.50
N LYS A 98 2.83 -3.44 12.28
CA LYS A 98 3.37 -2.24 11.63
C LYS A 98 2.31 -1.47 10.84
N VAL A 99 1.48 -2.16 10.06
CA VAL A 99 0.43 -1.59 9.18
C VAL A 99 -0.79 -2.50 9.20
N ALA A 100 -1.97 -1.91 9.42
CA ALA A 100 -3.26 -2.56 9.27
C ALA A 100 -4.07 -1.78 8.24
N ILE A 101 -4.82 -2.49 7.42
CA ILE A 101 -5.55 -1.97 6.26
C ILE A 101 -7.02 -2.29 6.49
N GLY A 102 -7.84 -1.26 6.54
CA GLY A 102 -9.29 -1.35 6.43
C GLY A 102 -9.73 -1.01 5.01
N VAL A 103 -10.73 -1.76 4.55
CA VAL A 103 -11.39 -1.59 3.26
C VAL A 103 -12.87 -1.56 3.57
N HIS A 104 -13.52 -0.45 3.23
CA HIS A 104 -14.88 -0.12 3.67
C HIS A 104 -15.73 0.27 2.48
N ASP A 105 -16.97 -0.20 2.42
CA ASP A 105 -17.98 0.35 1.50
C ASP A 105 -18.27 1.81 1.90
N LEU A 106 -17.81 2.74 1.05
CA LEU A 106 -17.92 4.18 1.29
C LEU A 106 -19.37 4.64 1.34
N ASP A 107 -20.27 3.97 0.62
CA ASP A 107 -21.67 4.39 0.50
C ASP A 107 -22.49 4.03 1.76
N LYS A 108 -21.90 3.27 2.69
CA LYS A 108 -22.50 2.90 3.98
C LYS A 108 -22.11 3.80 5.14
N VAL A 109 -21.19 4.74 4.94
CA VAL A 109 -20.64 5.58 6.01
C VAL A 109 -20.68 7.06 5.68
N LYS A 110 -20.73 7.91 6.70
CA LYS A 110 -20.83 9.36 6.48
C LYS A 110 -19.58 10.11 6.96
N PRO A 111 -18.90 10.87 6.08
CA PRO A 111 -17.83 11.77 6.48
C PRO A 111 -18.38 13.02 7.21
N PRO A 112 -17.53 13.77 7.96
CA PRO A 112 -16.11 13.53 8.19
C PRO A 112 -15.87 12.35 9.14
N TYR A 113 -14.70 11.72 8.99
CA TYR A 113 -14.28 10.61 9.84
C TYR A 113 -13.41 11.10 11.00
N ARG A 114 -13.36 10.31 12.07
CA ARG A 114 -12.52 10.57 13.24
C ARG A 114 -11.73 9.32 13.63
N TYR A 115 -10.42 9.43 13.69
CA TYR A 115 -9.51 8.43 14.25
C TYR A 115 -9.06 8.87 15.64
N THR A 116 -9.47 8.13 16.67
CA THR A 116 -9.20 8.48 18.08
C THR A 116 -8.91 7.23 18.92
N ALA A 117 -8.41 7.39 20.13
CA ALA A 117 -8.23 6.28 21.08
C ALA A 117 -9.24 6.38 22.23
N VAL A 118 -9.91 5.27 22.52
CA VAL A 118 -11.01 5.19 23.50
C VAL A 118 -10.73 4.11 24.55
N GLU A 119 -11.46 4.15 25.67
CA GLU A 119 -11.41 3.10 26.69
C GLU A 119 -12.06 1.79 26.16
N PRO A 120 -11.56 0.60 26.53
CA PRO A 120 -12.00 -0.67 25.95
C PRO A 120 -13.51 -0.97 26.04
N ASP A 121 -14.18 -0.52 27.09
CA ASP A 121 -15.59 -0.75 27.38
C ASP A 121 -16.51 0.41 26.97
N SER A 122 -15.93 1.50 26.43
CA SER A 122 -16.65 2.75 26.15
C SER A 122 -17.45 2.76 24.84
N VAL A 123 -17.18 1.83 23.93
CA VAL A 123 -17.84 1.73 22.63
C VAL A 123 -18.12 0.27 22.27
N SER A 124 -19.22 0.04 21.56
CA SER A 124 -19.59 -1.26 21.04
C SER A 124 -20.01 -1.18 19.57
N PHE A 125 -19.72 -2.23 18.82
CA PHE A 125 -20.17 -2.39 17.43
C PHE A 125 -20.25 -3.88 17.07
N THR A 126 -20.87 -4.20 15.94
CA THR A 126 -20.92 -5.58 15.44
C THR A 126 -19.69 -5.86 14.57
N PRO A 127 -18.75 -6.72 15.01
CA PRO A 127 -17.55 -7.04 14.25
C PRO A 127 -17.84 -7.95 13.05
N LEU A 128 -17.06 -7.78 11.97
CA LEU A 128 -17.09 -8.67 10.80
C LEU A 128 -16.68 -10.09 11.18
N HIS A 129 -17.33 -11.10 10.56
CA HIS A 129 -17.08 -12.53 10.82
C HIS A 129 -17.41 -13.01 12.25
N GLY A 130 -18.24 -12.27 12.99
CA GLY A 130 -18.81 -12.70 14.26
C GLY A 130 -20.25 -13.21 14.15
N ASP A 131 -20.86 -13.49 15.30
CA ASP A 131 -22.24 -14.02 15.42
C ASP A 131 -23.35 -12.97 15.18
N GLY A 132 -23.00 -11.77 14.73
CA GLY A 132 -23.96 -10.69 14.43
C GLY A 132 -24.42 -9.85 15.62
N TYR A 133 -23.88 -10.10 16.82
CA TYR A 133 -24.17 -9.30 18.02
C TYR A 133 -23.16 -8.16 18.20
N SER A 134 -23.63 -7.06 18.80
CA SER A 134 -22.76 -5.95 19.19
C SER A 134 -21.88 -6.37 20.37
N MET A 135 -20.59 -6.04 20.30
CA MET A 135 -19.59 -6.32 21.32
C MET A 135 -18.79 -5.05 21.61
N ASN A 136 -18.39 -4.84 22.86
CA ASN A 136 -17.38 -3.84 23.18
C ASN A 136 -15.97 -4.31 22.79
N LEU A 137 -14.97 -3.43 22.86
CA LEU A 137 -13.62 -3.75 22.38
C LEU A 137 -12.93 -4.84 23.21
N GLU A 138 -13.19 -4.89 24.52
CA GLU A 138 -12.67 -5.93 25.40
C GLU A 138 -13.27 -7.30 25.07
N GLU A 139 -14.58 -7.37 24.88
CA GLU A 139 -15.30 -8.57 24.45
C GLU A 139 -14.77 -9.08 23.11
N ILE A 140 -14.54 -8.18 22.14
CA ILE A 140 -13.95 -8.55 20.86
C ILE A 140 -12.58 -9.21 21.08
N LEU A 141 -11.69 -8.61 21.87
CA LEU A 141 -10.36 -9.17 22.11
C LEU A 141 -10.37 -10.53 22.83
N LEU A 142 -11.40 -10.81 23.64
CA LEU A 142 -11.50 -12.03 24.43
C LEU A 142 -12.27 -13.17 23.74
N LEU A 143 -13.25 -12.84 22.89
CA LEU A 143 -14.23 -13.80 22.40
C LEU A 143 -14.23 -13.95 20.87
N HIS A 144 -13.86 -12.92 20.13
CA HIS A 144 -13.87 -12.95 18.67
C HIS A 144 -12.56 -13.58 18.15
N ASP A 145 -12.63 -14.50 17.18
CA ASP A 145 -11.45 -15.22 16.65
C ASP A 145 -10.31 -14.26 16.25
N LYS A 146 -10.63 -13.25 15.43
CA LYS A 146 -9.66 -12.21 15.03
C LYS A 146 -9.22 -11.30 16.19
N GLY A 147 -10.09 -11.11 17.18
CA GLY A 147 -9.78 -10.38 18.39
C GLY A 147 -8.71 -11.09 19.20
N ILE A 148 -8.89 -12.38 19.46
CA ILE A 148 -7.94 -13.23 20.18
C ILE A 148 -6.61 -13.32 19.42
N GLU A 149 -6.67 -13.52 18.11
CA GLU A 149 -5.48 -13.63 17.24
C GLU A 149 -4.59 -12.39 17.33
N TYR A 150 -5.18 -11.19 17.28
CA TYR A 150 -4.45 -9.92 17.23
C TYR A 150 -4.39 -9.15 18.55
N ALA A 151 -5.01 -9.63 19.63
CA ALA A 151 -4.94 -9.06 20.96
C ALA A 151 -3.50 -8.75 21.43
N PRO A 152 -2.47 -9.58 21.15
CA PRO A 152 -1.09 -9.27 21.55
C PRO A 152 -0.54 -7.94 21.01
N ILE A 153 -1.13 -7.38 19.93
CA ILE A 153 -0.70 -6.08 19.39
C ILE A 153 -1.08 -4.92 20.33
N LEU A 154 -2.15 -5.08 21.10
CA LEU A 154 -2.69 -4.07 22.03
C LEU A 154 -2.40 -4.42 23.50
N GLU A 155 -1.61 -5.47 23.76
CA GLU A 155 -1.27 -5.88 25.11
C GLU A 155 -0.59 -4.74 25.90
N GLY A 156 -1.09 -4.51 27.12
CA GLY A 156 -0.58 -3.46 28.01
C GLY A 156 -0.96 -2.03 27.61
N LYS A 157 -1.87 -1.84 26.65
CA LYS A 157 -2.42 -0.53 26.29
C LYS A 157 -3.68 -0.23 27.10
N GLU A 158 -3.79 0.99 27.59
CA GLU A 158 -4.97 1.46 28.36
C GLU A 158 -6.10 1.97 27.46
N VAL A 159 -5.78 2.34 26.23
CA VAL A 159 -6.72 2.87 25.24
C VAL A 159 -6.50 2.21 23.89
N TYR A 160 -7.59 2.12 23.12
CA TYR A 160 -7.65 1.38 21.87
C TYR A 160 -8.08 2.31 20.72
N PRO A 161 -7.40 2.24 19.56
CA PRO A 161 -7.70 3.14 18.46
C PRO A 161 -8.96 2.68 17.72
N VAL A 162 -9.84 3.62 17.37
CA VAL A 162 -11.12 3.36 16.71
C VAL A 162 -11.36 4.43 15.65
N ILE A 163 -11.98 4.04 14.53
CA ILE A 163 -12.42 4.96 13.49
C ILE A 163 -13.93 5.10 13.54
N PHE A 164 -14.40 6.35 13.59
CA PHE A 164 -15.81 6.72 13.60
C PHE A 164 -16.20 7.52 12.36
N ASP A 165 -17.49 7.43 12.01
CA ASP A 165 -18.16 8.32 11.07
C ASP A 165 -18.80 9.52 11.78
N SER A 166 -19.46 10.40 11.02
CA SER A 166 -20.13 11.59 11.55
C SER A 166 -21.36 11.28 12.43
N ASN A 167 -21.93 10.07 12.33
CA ASN A 167 -23.02 9.59 13.18
C ASN A 167 -22.51 8.92 14.46
N ASN A 168 -21.19 8.86 14.67
CA ASN A 168 -20.52 8.05 15.69
C ASN A 168 -20.70 6.53 15.52
N GLU A 169 -20.94 6.06 14.29
CA GLU A 169 -20.88 4.64 13.97
C GLU A 169 -19.41 4.21 13.83
N VAL A 170 -19.07 3.02 14.32
CA VAL A 170 -17.72 2.47 14.25
C VAL A 170 -17.48 1.85 12.88
N LEU A 171 -16.49 2.37 12.17
CA LEU A 171 -15.98 1.78 10.92
C LEU A 171 -15.10 0.56 11.23
N SER A 172 -14.13 0.76 12.11
CA SER A 172 -13.15 -0.27 12.45
C SER A 172 -12.56 -0.04 13.85
N PHE A 173 -12.06 -1.14 14.40
CA PHE A 173 -11.20 -1.19 15.58
C PHE A 173 -9.80 -1.66 15.12
N PRO A 174 -8.92 -0.75 14.64
CA PRO A 174 -7.58 -1.15 14.23
C PRO A 174 -6.71 -1.64 15.40
N PRO A 175 -5.76 -2.56 15.15
CA PRO A 175 -5.55 -3.33 13.93
C PRO A 175 -6.37 -4.66 13.91
N ILE A 176 -7.44 -4.74 14.69
CA ILE A 176 -8.13 -5.98 15.02
C ILE A 176 -9.15 -6.37 13.96
N ILE A 177 -10.21 -5.58 13.79
CA ILE A 177 -11.36 -5.96 12.97
C ILE A 177 -12.16 -4.75 12.49
N ASN A 178 -12.84 -4.91 11.34
CA ASN A 178 -13.78 -3.94 10.78
C ASN A 178 -15.21 -4.23 11.28
N GLY A 179 -16.09 -3.22 11.19
CA GLY A 179 -17.52 -3.40 11.43
C GLY A 179 -18.25 -4.02 10.24
N VAL A 180 -19.32 -4.77 10.50
CA VAL A 180 -20.20 -5.34 9.47
C VAL A 180 -20.84 -4.25 8.60
N LEU A 181 -21.10 -3.08 9.17
CA LEU A 181 -21.73 -1.93 8.50
C LEU A 181 -21.07 -1.59 7.15
N THR A 182 -19.75 -1.74 7.08
CA THR A 182 -18.93 -1.31 5.96
C THR A 182 -18.39 -2.45 5.11
N SER A 183 -19.01 -3.63 5.19
CA SER A 183 -18.58 -4.81 4.45
C SER A 183 -18.55 -4.53 2.96
N VAL A 184 -17.46 -4.90 2.29
CA VAL A 184 -17.34 -4.82 0.84
C VAL A 184 -17.89 -6.09 0.21
N THR A 185 -18.75 -5.92 -0.80
CA THR A 185 -19.33 -7.00 -1.60
C THR A 185 -19.20 -6.68 -3.09
N GLU A 186 -19.66 -7.57 -3.96
CA GLU A 186 -19.78 -7.39 -5.41
C GLU A 186 -20.66 -6.19 -5.81
N GLU A 187 -21.51 -5.70 -4.90
CA GLU A 187 -22.36 -4.53 -5.10
C GLU A 187 -21.65 -3.21 -4.76
N THR A 188 -20.52 -3.27 -4.02
CA THR A 188 -19.77 -2.08 -3.64
C THR A 188 -19.15 -1.43 -4.87
N ARG A 189 -19.41 -0.12 -5.06
CA ARG A 189 -18.84 0.69 -6.16
C ARG A 189 -17.87 1.77 -5.70
N ASN A 190 -17.92 2.11 -4.43
CA ASN A 190 -17.09 3.13 -3.82
C ASN A 190 -16.45 2.57 -2.55
N ILE A 191 -15.12 2.66 -2.46
CA ILE A 191 -14.36 2.13 -1.32
C ILE A 191 -13.66 3.26 -0.60
N PHE A 192 -13.78 3.26 0.73
CA PHE A 192 -12.92 4.02 1.62
C PHE A 192 -11.82 3.11 2.15
N LEU A 193 -10.58 3.55 1.97
CA LEU A 193 -9.39 2.88 2.49
C LEU A 193 -8.88 3.66 3.70
N ASP A 194 -8.72 2.99 4.84
CA ASP A 194 -7.94 3.48 5.98
C ASP A 194 -6.76 2.55 6.22
N LEU A 195 -5.57 3.13 6.37
CA LEU A 195 -4.40 2.38 6.74
C LEU A 195 -3.80 2.99 7.99
N THR A 196 -3.70 2.20 9.04
CA THR A 196 -3.21 2.63 10.34
C THR A 196 -1.93 1.91 10.70
N GLY A 197 -1.06 2.54 11.48
CA GLY A 197 0.22 1.91 11.81
C GLY A 197 1.09 2.65 12.81
N THR A 198 2.25 2.05 13.03
CA THR A 198 3.32 2.58 13.89
C THR A 198 4.47 3.19 13.08
N ASP A 199 4.44 3.08 11.75
CA ASP A 199 5.44 3.62 10.83
C ASP A 199 4.74 4.26 9.64
N PHE A 200 4.86 5.58 9.52
CA PHE A 200 4.18 6.37 8.50
C PHE A 200 4.58 5.96 7.08
N ASN A 201 5.85 5.66 6.82
CA ASN A 201 6.32 5.30 5.48
C ASN A 201 5.74 3.96 5.01
N ALA A 202 5.67 2.98 5.91
CA ALA A 202 5.06 1.68 5.62
C ALA A 202 3.56 1.81 5.38
N VAL A 203 2.87 2.60 6.21
CA VAL A 203 1.44 2.91 6.05
C VAL A 203 1.17 3.59 4.70
N ASN A 204 1.95 4.60 4.35
CA ASN A 204 1.82 5.30 3.06
C ASN A 204 2.16 4.40 1.86
N LEU A 205 3.17 3.54 1.98
CA LEU A 205 3.53 2.57 0.95
C LEU A 205 2.38 1.60 0.66
N ALA A 206 1.79 1.02 1.72
CA ALA A 206 0.68 0.09 1.57
C ALA A 206 -0.54 0.76 0.91
N LEU A 207 -0.83 2.02 1.25
CA LEU A 207 -1.92 2.78 0.62
C LEU A 207 -1.62 2.99 -0.86
N ASN A 208 -0.40 3.42 -1.19
CA ASN A 208 0.01 3.65 -2.57
C ASN A 208 -0.04 2.37 -3.42
N ILE A 209 0.38 1.23 -2.89
CA ILE A 209 0.26 -0.07 -3.57
C ILE A 209 -1.20 -0.39 -3.84
N LEU A 210 -2.06 -0.31 -2.81
CA LEU A 210 -3.46 -0.67 -2.93
C LEU A 210 -4.21 0.27 -3.88
N SER A 211 -4.02 1.59 -3.76
CA SER A 211 -4.66 2.58 -4.65
C SER A 211 -4.24 2.39 -6.11
N THR A 212 -2.95 2.14 -6.37
CA THR A 212 -2.46 1.96 -7.75
C THR A 212 -2.91 0.63 -8.35
N THR A 213 -3.00 -0.43 -7.54
CA THR A 213 -3.58 -1.72 -7.96
C THR A 213 -5.06 -1.57 -8.30
N LEU A 214 -5.86 -0.94 -7.44
CA LEU A 214 -7.29 -0.75 -7.71
C LEU A 214 -7.54 0.18 -8.91
N SER A 215 -6.67 1.16 -9.15
CA SER A 215 -6.72 1.94 -10.39
C SER A 215 -6.39 1.12 -11.64
N ASN A 216 -5.52 0.12 -11.54
CA ASN A 216 -5.29 -0.81 -12.64
C ASN A 216 -6.45 -1.78 -12.87
N MET A 217 -7.34 -1.97 -11.88
CA MET A 217 -8.64 -2.62 -12.04
C MET A 217 -9.70 -1.71 -12.66
N GLY A 218 -9.35 -0.47 -13.06
CA GLY A 218 -10.24 0.47 -13.75
C GLY A 218 -10.88 1.53 -12.85
N ALA A 219 -10.63 1.50 -11.54
CA ALA A 219 -11.17 2.47 -10.61
C ALA A 219 -10.46 3.84 -10.67
N LYS A 220 -11.14 4.88 -10.18
CA LYS A 220 -10.56 6.22 -10.04
C LYS A 220 -10.09 6.44 -8.60
N ILE A 221 -8.99 7.16 -8.43
CA ILE A 221 -8.42 7.44 -7.11
C ILE A 221 -8.77 8.86 -6.71
N GLU A 222 -9.34 8.99 -5.51
CA GLU A 222 -9.54 10.26 -4.84
C GLU A 222 -8.66 10.36 -3.59
N SER A 223 -8.05 11.52 -3.38
CA SER A 223 -7.29 11.83 -2.17
C SER A 223 -8.20 12.33 -1.06
N VAL A 224 -7.86 11.94 0.17
CA VAL A 224 -8.52 12.33 1.42
C VAL A 224 -7.61 13.31 2.16
N LYS A 225 -8.24 14.33 2.72
CA LYS A 225 -7.59 15.28 3.61
C LYS A 225 -7.45 14.66 4.99
N VAL A 226 -6.22 14.41 5.45
CA VAL A 226 -5.93 13.89 6.78
C VAL A 226 -5.41 15.02 7.67
N ASN A 227 -6.23 15.40 8.64
CA ASN A 227 -5.99 16.48 9.58
C ASN A 227 -5.51 15.91 10.92
N TYR A 228 -4.20 15.95 11.14
CA TYR A 228 -3.61 15.65 12.43
C TYR A 228 -3.72 16.87 13.34
N GLU A 229 -4.45 16.75 14.44
CA GLU A 229 -4.71 17.89 15.33
C GLU A 229 -3.39 18.49 15.87
N GLY A 230 -3.20 19.79 15.60
CA GLY A 230 -1.98 20.52 15.99
C GLY A 230 -0.78 20.31 15.05
N GLU A 231 -0.94 19.57 13.96
CA GLU A 231 0.10 19.32 12.96
C GLU A 231 -0.35 19.81 11.56
N LYS A 232 0.51 19.59 10.56
CA LYS A 232 0.21 19.98 9.19
C LYS A 232 -0.75 18.96 8.57
N GLU A 233 -1.78 19.49 7.92
CA GLU A 233 -2.67 18.72 7.04
C GLU A 233 -1.89 18.05 5.89
N ILE A 234 -2.22 16.80 5.61
CA ILE A 234 -1.69 16.04 4.47
C ILE A 234 -2.84 15.52 3.59
N ASN A 235 -2.57 15.33 2.30
CA ASN A 235 -3.49 14.68 1.38
C ASN A 235 -2.91 13.32 0.98
N THR A 236 -3.71 12.27 1.08
CA THR A 236 -3.30 10.90 0.78
C THR A 236 -4.35 10.21 -0.11
N PRO A 237 -3.98 9.28 -1.02
CA PRO A 237 -2.61 8.90 -1.35
C PRO A 237 -1.84 10.02 -2.04
N ASN A 238 -0.52 10.03 -1.83
CA ASN A 238 0.41 10.80 -2.66
C ASN A 238 1.19 9.83 -3.54
N LEU A 239 0.93 9.89 -4.84
CA LEU A 239 1.51 9.01 -5.86
C LEU A 239 2.67 9.66 -6.64
N ASP A 240 3.17 10.81 -6.19
CA ASP A 240 4.33 11.46 -6.80
C ASP A 240 5.56 10.55 -6.75
N SER A 241 6.25 10.46 -7.88
CA SER A 241 7.51 9.72 -7.95
C SER A 241 8.61 10.37 -7.11
N LYS A 242 9.39 9.55 -6.41
CA LYS A 242 10.54 10.00 -5.63
C LYS A 242 11.76 10.12 -6.54
N LYS A 243 12.34 11.32 -6.58
CA LYS A 243 13.56 11.60 -7.35
C LYS A 243 14.82 11.11 -6.63
N TRP A 244 15.69 10.45 -7.37
CA TRP A 244 17.06 10.10 -7.00
C TRP A 244 18.04 10.62 -8.06
N GLU A 245 19.29 10.86 -7.66
CA GLU A 245 20.39 11.19 -8.57
C GLU A 245 21.48 10.13 -8.42
N VAL A 246 21.84 9.45 -9.52
CA VAL A 246 22.79 8.32 -9.51
C VAL A 246 23.84 8.48 -10.61
N GLU A 247 25.07 8.09 -10.32
CA GLU A 247 26.19 8.14 -11.26
C GLU A 247 26.15 6.95 -12.23
N ILE A 248 26.33 7.22 -13.53
CA ILE A 248 26.34 6.19 -14.58
C ILE A 248 27.52 5.25 -14.39
N ASP A 249 28.71 5.79 -14.12
CA ASP A 249 29.93 4.99 -13.95
C ASP A 249 29.81 4.04 -12.74
N TYR A 250 29.18 4.47 -11.64
CA TYR A 250 28.93 3.62 -10.48
C TYR A 250 28.14 2.35 -10.83
N ILE A 251 27.09 2.48 -11.64
CA ILE A 251 26.27 1.33 -12.07
C ILE A 251 27.06 0.44 -13.04
N ASN A 252 27.74 1.05 -14.01
CA ASN A 252 28.57 0.31 -14.98
C ASN A 252 29.69 -0.48 -14.29
N ASP A 253 30.39 0.12 -13.33
CA ASP A 253 31.46 -0.51 -12.56
C ASP A 253 30.93 -1.70 -11.74
N TYR A 254 29.75 -1.55 -11.12
CA TYR A 254 29.13 -2.61 -10.33
C TYR A 254 28.69 -3.81 -11.20
N LEU A 255 28.19 -3.54 -12.40
CA LEU A 255 27.69 -4.58 -13.32
C LEU A 255 28.75 -5.13 -14.28
N GLY A 256 29.94 -4.51 -14.34
CA GLY A 256 30.97 -4.84 -15.33
C GLY A 256 30.53 -4.53 -16.77
N LEU A 257 29.74 -3.47 -16.95
CA LEU A 257 29.21 -3.03 -18.23
C LEU A 257 29.78 -1.66 -18.62
N ASN A 258 29.50 -1.23 -19.86
CA ASN A 258 29.81 0.11 -20.32
C ASN A 258 28.61 0.70 -21.07
N LEU A 259 27.46 0.72 -20.40
CA LEU A 259 26.21 1.25 -20.96
C LEU A 259 26.29 2.77 -21.09
N SER A 260 25.82 3.27 -22.22
CA SER A 260 25.54 4.69 -22.40
C SER A 260 24.36 5.13 -21.53
N ALA A 261 24.25 6.44 -21.29
CA ALA A 261 23.12 7.01 -20.58
C ALA A 261 21.76 6.62 -21.21
N ALA A 262 21.69 6.51 -22.53
CA ALA A 262 20.44 6.16 -23.23
C ALA A 262 20.04 4.69 -23.00
N GLU A 263 21.00 3.78 -23.04
CA GLU A 263 20.77 2.36 -22.75
C GLU A 263 20.36 2.15 -21.29
N MET A 264 21.01 2.86 -20.36
CA MET A 264 20.68 2.79 -18.94
C MET A 264 19.30 3.38 -18.63
N ILE A 265 18.93 4.50 -19.26
CA ILE A 265 17.57 5.06 -19.18
C ILE A 265 16.54 4.03 -19.66
N LYS A 266 16.80 3.36 -20.79
CA LYS A 266 15.91 2.31 -21.31
C LYS A 266 15.77 1.14 -20.33
N CYS A 267 16.84 0.75 -19.63
CA CYS A 267 16.78 -0.29 -18.60
C CYS A 267 15.84 0.12 -17.46
N PHE A 268 15.98 1.33 -16.92
CA PHE A 268 15.07 1.84 -15.88
C PHE A 268 13.61 1.91 -16.35
N GLN A 269 13.39 2.34 -17.59
CA GLN A 269 12.07 2.39 -18.21
C GLN A 269 11.39 1.02 -18.33
N LYS A 270 12.16 -0.04 -18.61
CA LYS A 270 11.67 -1.43 -18.57
C LYS A 270 11.29 -1.88 -17.17
N CYS A 271 11.94 -1.33 -16.15
CA CYS A 271 11.64 -1.60 -14.74
C CYS A 271 10.56 -0.67 -14.14
N ARG A 272 9.77 0.00 -14.99
CA ARG A 272 8.69 0.92 -14.60
C ARG A 272 9.16 2.13 -13.78
N MET A 273 10.39 2.57 -14.02
CA MET A 273 10.95 3.83 -13.52
C MET A 273 11.20 4.78 -14.70
N GLU A 274 11.15 6.08 -14.46
CA GLU A 274 11.56 7.06 -15.46
C GLU A 274 12.96 7.54 -15.14
N ALA A 275 13.77 7.77 -16.17
CA ALA A 275 15.13 8.26 -15.99
C ALA A 275 15.47 9.30 -17.05
N LYS A 276 16.17 10.37 -16.64
CA LYS A 276 16.61 11.46 -17.51
C LYS A 276 18.04 11.82 -17.19
N ARG A 277 18.76 12.39 -18.15
CA ARG A 277 20.10 12.94 -17.87
C ARG A 277 19.98 14.04 -16.82
N SER A 278 20.76 13.96 -15.75
CA SER A 278 20.85 15.03 -14.76
C SER A 278 21.58 16.25 -15.37
N LYS A 279 21.40 17.41 -14.72
CA LYS A 279 22.24 18.59 -14.95
C LYS A 279 23.71 18.31 -14.60
N LYS A 280 23.97 17.39 -13.66
CA LYS A 280 25.31 16.95 -13.28
C LYS A 280 25.84 15.98 -14.35
N LYS A 281 27.03 16.28 -14.90
CA LYS A 281 27.66 15.44 -15.92
C LYS A 281 27.86 14.02 -15.38
N ARG A 282 27.55 13.01 -16.21
CA ARG A 282 27.65 11.57 -15.89
C ARG A 282 26.63 11.04 -14.86
N TYR A 283 25.61 11.82 -14.51
CA TYR A 283 24.54 11.39 -13.61
C TYR A 283 23.18 11.29 -14.33
N LEU A 284 22.32 10.44 -13.78
CA LEU A 284 20.91 10.31 -14.16
C LEU A 284 20.02 10.74 -12.99
N ASP A 285 18.97 11.47 -13.32
CA ASP A 285 17.82 11.71 -12.46
C ASP A 285 16.83 10.57 -12.66
N ILE A 286 16.60 9.76 -11.62
CA ILE A 286 15.71 8.59 -11.64
C ILE A 286 14.46 8.91 -10.81
N TYR A 287 13.30 8.55 -11.33
CA TYR A 287 12.00 8.78 -10.72
C TYR A 287 11.40 7.42 -10.35
N VAL A 288 11.44 7.12 -9.05
CA VAL A 288 10.94 5.86 -8.48
C VAL A 288 9.46 6.03 -8.17
N PRO A 289 8.56 5.16 -8.67
CA PRO A 289 7.14 5.30 -8.42
C PRO A 289 6.78 5.07 -6.95
N ALA A 290 5.70 5.71 -6.48
CA ALA A 290 5.35 5.77 -5.06
C ALA A 290 4.90 4.43 -4.44
N PHE A 291 4.63 3.41 -5.27
CA PHE A 291 4.33 2.04 -4.85
C PHE A 291 5.60 1.17 -4.67
N ARG A 292 6.79 1.69 -4.97
CA ARG A 292 8.09 1.01 -4.77
C ARG A 292 8.71 1.46 -3.44
N GLY A 293 8.74 0.55 -2.46
CA GLY A 293 9.30 0.77 -1.13
C GLY A 293 10.71 0.19 -0.91
N ASP A 294 11.26 -0.49 -1.91
CA ASP A 294 12.49 -1.28 -1.84
C ASP A 294 13.77 -0.48 -2.15
N ILE A 295 13.64 0.71 -2.75
CA ILE A 295 14.79 1.55 -3.11
C ILE A 295 15.23 2.40 -1.91
N MET A 296 16.33 2.00 -1.29
CA MET A 296 16.89 2.62 -0.09
C MET A 296 18.31 3.16 -0.29
N HIS A 297 19.06 2.67 -1.28
CA HIS A 297 20.45 3.02 -1.54
C HIS A 297 20.76 3.05 -3.05
N PRO A 298 21.75 3.83 -3.52
CA PRO A 298 22.15 3.84 -4.93
C PRO A 298 22.47 2.48 -5.56
N VAL A 299 22.85 1.49 -4.73
CA VAL A 299 23.14 0.12 -5.18
C VAL A 299 21.90 -0.60 -5.69
N ASP A 300 20.70 -0.27 -5.21
CA ASP A 300 19.46 -0.92 -5.63
C ASP A 300 19.17 -0.61 -7.11
N PHE A 301 19.64 0.53 -7.63
CA PHE A 301 19.54 0.84 -9.05
C PHE A 301 20.44 -0.02 -9.94
N THR A 302 21.47 -0.66 -9.39
CA THR A 302 22.29 -1.63 -10.15
C THR A 302 21.48 -2.88 -10.44
N GLU A 303 20.66 -3.34 -9.49
CA GLU A 303 19.72 -4.45 -9.70
C GLU A 303 18.68 -4.10 -10.77
N GLU A 304 18.09 -2.90 -10.70
CA GLU A 304 17.12 -2.46 -11.71
C GLU A 304 17.73 -2.40 -13.11
N VAL A 305 18.95 -1.89 -13.25
CA VAL A 305 19.65 -1.88 -14.55
C VAL A 305 19.96 -3.30 -15.01
N ALA A 306 20.38 -4.20 -14.11
CA ALA A 306 20.62 -5.61 -14.45
C ALA A 306 19.35 -6.32 -14.94
N ILE A 307 18.20 -6.06 -14.30
CA ILE A 307 16.90 -6.59 -14.72
C ILE A 307 16.51 -6.03 -16.09
N GLY A 308 16.59 -4.71 -16.27
CA GLY A 308 16.23 -4.04 -17.53
C GLY A 308 17.13 -4.45 -18.70
N TYR A 309 18.42 -4.66 -18.44
CA TYR A 309 19.39 -5.18 -19.40
C TYR A 309 19.17 -6.67 -19.69
N GLY A 310 18.74 -7.42 -18.68
CA GLY A 310 18.55 -8.87 -18.70
C GLY A 310 19.79 -9.60 -18.22
N TYR A 311 19.69 -10.30 -17.08
CA TYR A 311 20.80 -11.05 -16.48
C TYR A 311 21.49 -12.03 -17.44
N PHE A 312 20.75 -12.65 -18.35
CA PHE A 312 21.31 -13.59 -19.32
C PHE A 312 22.19 -12.93 -20.39
N ASN A 313 22.13 -11.60 -20.53
CA ASN A 313 22.97 -10.84 -21.43
C ASN A 313 24.27 -10.37 -20.76
N LEU A 314 24.41 -10.50 -19.43
CA LEU A 314 25.60 -10.05 -18.72
C LEU A 314 26.83 -10.86 -19.15
N PRO A 315 27.97 -10.20 -19.43
CA PRO A 315 29.20 -10.90 -19.81
C PRO A 315 29.70 -11.75 -18.64
N LYS A 316 30.08 -12.99 -18.93
CA LYS A 316 30.72 -13.88 -17.94
C LYS A 316 32.19 -13.51 -17.85
N THR A 317 32.61 -13.05 -16.69
CA THR A 317 34.02 -12.75 -16.39
C THR A 317 34.53 -13.67 -15.29
N ILE A 318 35.83 -13.96 -15.31
CA ILE A 318 36.50 -14.64 -14.21
C ILE A 318 37.07 -13.54 -13.32
N ARG A 319 36.93 -13.68 -12.00
CA ARG A 319 37.55 -12.76 -11.06
C ARG A 319 39.07 -12.89 -11.16
N GLU A 320 39.71 -11.91 -11.76
CA GLU A 320 41.16 -11.75 -11.68
C GLU A 320 41.49 -11.06 -10.36
N GLY A 321 42.43 -11.64 -9.61
CA GLY A 321 42.80 -11.23 -8.25
C GLY A 321 43.63 -9.97 -8.20
#